data_AF-A0A8H3APR1-F1
#
_entry.id   AF-A0A8H3APR1-F1
#
_cell.length_a   1.000
_cell.length_b   1.000
_cell.length_c   1.000
_cell.angle_alpha   90.00
_cell.angle_beta   90.00
_cell.angle_gamma   90.00
#
_symmetry.space_group_name_H-M   'P 1'
#
loop_
_entity.id
_entity.type
_entity.pdbx_description
1 polymer ?
#
loop_
_entity_poly.entity_id
_entity_poly.type
_entity_poly.pdbx_seq_one_letter_code
_entity_poly.pdbx_strand_id
1 'polypeptide(L)'
;MSAKCPSLRGALSASCYHWINLCLCTMTLDTPVDKFLLSTSDVLEGPQKTYIKCSKTGEIKWCKTRTLTLHEVIDELHAGSELAYSIHRPTRGWYIRVRSHAKPLLVTDLIPDPLVDTAQPDADSILMFNMSVVGPKGKERQRESAGSSSLAEQDEYSFPPTPPIRSPPPGKRQTDSAKSELLSEPSSPTTALHTDPLRSPDPPRPPAKLDSRALGPQPTLNLVFAPAPAPKVPPNPSFSRAFASGLFRAVTSTIFSPPRRSFSLSVRSSGGDAAATTPALESGPRFELERVLEYEDTTPVFSVSQITGTITVLNSGHGDTGLMVACAMAYLDFLAERDGYIASANGG
;
A
#
# COMPACT_ATOMS: atom_id res chain seq x y z
N MET A 1 -70.06 -43.44 -55.30
CA MET A 1 -69.83 -43.62 -53.84
C MET A 1 -68.40 -43.13 -53.57
N SER A 2 -68.11 -41.83 -53.38
CA SER A 2 -68.34 -40.93 -52.23
C SER A 2 -67.86 -41.46 -50.87
N ALA A 3 -66.66 -41.01 -50.45
CA ALA A 3 -66.19 -40.68 -49.09
C ALA A 3 -64.68 -40.27 -49.22
N LYS A 4 -64.28 -38.99 -49.29
CA LYS A 4 -64.14 -37.94 -48.25
C LYS A 4 -63.21 -38.29 -47.07
N CYS A 5 -61.96 -37.78 -47.14
CA CYS A 5 -61.05 -37.17 -46.13
C CYS A 5 -60.82 -37.83 -44.74
N PRO A 6 -59.70 -37.56 -44.01
CA PRO A 6 -58.87 -36.33 -44.09
C PRO A 6 -57.33 -36.46 -43.99
N SER A 7 -56.73 -35.35 -44.43
CA SER A 7 -55.37 -34.85 -44.22
C SER A 7 -55.03 -34.67 -42.73
N LEU A 8 -53.99 -35.34 -42.24
CA LEU A 8 -53.31 -35.06 -40.98
C LEU A 8 -52.11 -34.15 -41.26
N ARG A 9 -52.31 -32.83 -41.12
CA ARG A 9 -51.20 -31.89 -40.91
C ARG A 9 -50.69 -32.11 -39.49
N GLY A 10 -49.58 -32.83 -39.37
CA GLY A 10 -48.82 -32.97 -38.13
C GLY A 10 -48.16 -31.64 -37.77
N ALA A 11 -48.56 -31.10 -36.63
CA ALA A 11 -47.88 -30.03 -35.94
C ALA A 11 -46.53 -30.52 -35.45
N LEU A 12 -45.44 -30.13 -36.10
CA LEU A 12 -44.12 -30.19 -35.49
C LEU A 12 -43.92 -28.92 -34.66
N SER A 13 -44.15 -29.15 -33.38
CA SER A 13 -43.94 -28.30 -32.22
C SER A 13 -42.65 -27.48 -32.32
N ALA A 14 -42.81 -26.17 -32.14
CA ALA A 14 -41.74 -25.24 -31.80
C ALA A 14 -41.21 -25.59 -30.41
N SER A 15 -40.26 -26.52 -30.33
CA SER A 15 -39.62 -26.90 -29.07
C SER A 15 -38.16 -27.30 -29.27
N CYS A 16 -37.39 -26.45 -29.95
CA CYS A 16 -35.93 -26.61 -30.09
C CYS A 16 -35.13 -25.31 -29.90
N TYR A 17 -35.72 -24.26 -29.30
CA TYR A 17 -35.00 -23.01 -28.96
C TYR A 17 -35.22 -22.59 -27.51
N HIS A 18 -35.20 -23.54 -26.57
CA HIS A 18 -35.23 -23.24 -25.13
C HIS A 18 -34.07 -23.82 -24.31
N TRP A 19 -33.07 -24.40 -24.98
CA TRP A 19 -31.91 -25.00 -24.31
C TRP A 19 -30.56 -24.29 -24.54
N ILE A 20 -30.56 -23.08 -25.13
CA ILE A 20 -29.33 -22.27 -25.29
C ILE A 20 -29.36 -20.95 -24.50
N ASN A 21 -30.51 -20.56 -23.92
CA ASN A 21 -30.60 -19.37 -23.05
C ASN A 21 -30.60 -19.70 -21.55
N LEU A 22 -30.21 -20.92 -21.17
CA LEU A 22 -30.26 -21.41 -19.78
C LEU A 22 -28.90 -21.91 -19.27
N CYS A 23 -27.81 -21.20 -19.56
CA CYS A 23 -26.56 -21.32 -18.78
C CYS A 23 -25.60 -20.14 -18.96
N LEU A 24 -26.14 -18.94 -19.14
CA LEU A 24 -25.50 -17.73 -18.62
C LEU A 24 -26.19 -17.39 -17.29
N CYS A 25 -26.31 -18.38 -16.40
CA CYS A 25 -26.19 -18.08 -15.00
C CYS A 25 -24.73 -17.64 -14.86
N THR A 26 -24.49 -16.34 -15.06
CA THR A 26 -23.45 -15.66 -14.33
C THR A 26 -23.75 -15.98 -12.88
N MET A 27 -23.15 -17.07 -12.38
CA MET A 27 -22.88 -17.21 -10.97
C MET A 27 -21.95 -16.05 -10.68
N THR A 28 -22.54 -14.87 -10.47
CA THR A 28 -22.01 -13.89 -9.56
C THR A 28 -21.99 -14.63 -8.24
N LEU A 29 -20.96 -15.47 -8.08
CA LEU A 29 -20.46 -15.91 -6.80
C LEU A 29 -20.33 -14.60 -6.06
N ASP A 30 -21.29 -14.37 -5.17
CA ASP A 30 -21.34 -13.23 -4.28
C ASP A 30 -20.13 -13.43 -3.37
N THR A 31 -18.94 -13.09 -3.87
CA THR A 31 -17.68 -13.24 -3.16
C THR A 31 -17.88 -12.46 -1.88
N PRO A 32 -17.73 -13.09 -0.71
CA PRO A 32 -18.09 -12.46 0.54
C PRO A 32 -17.28 -11.18 0.71
N VAL A 33 -17.95 -10.05 0.52
CA VAL A 33 -17.34 -8.74 0.71
C VAL A 33 -17.29 -8.48 2.22
N ASP A 34 -16.08 -8.43 2.74
CA ASP A 34 -15.83 -8.09 4.13
C ASP A 34 -15.66 -6.57 4.25
N LYS A 35 -16.55 -5.96 5.04
CA LYS A 35 -16.60 -4.51 5.24
C LYS A 35 -16.24 -4.19 6.68
N PHE A 36 -15.30 -3.27 6.86
CA PHE A 36 -14.82 -2.82 8.16
C PHE A 36 -14.97 -1.30 8.29
N LEU A 37 -15.33 -0.85 9.48
CA LEU A 37 -15.44 0.55 9.87
C LEU A 37 -14.19 0.95 10.64
N LEU A 38 -13.52 1.99 10.14
CA LEU A 38 -12.35 2.60 10.76
C LEU A 38 -12.81 3.79 11.62
N SER A 39 -12.33 3.86 12.86
CA SER A 39 -12.61 5.00 13.75
C SER A 39 -11.46 5.22 14.72
N THR A 40 -11.02 6.46 14.85
CA THR A 40 -9.96 6.85 15.78
C THR A 40 -10.56 7.42 17.07
N SER A 41 -9.99 7.06 18.22
CA SER A 41 -10.39 7.62 19.52
C SER A 41 -10.06 9.10 19.61
N ASP A 42 -10.76 9.81 20.49
CA ASP A 42 -10.40 11.18 20.82
C ASP A 42 -9.02 11.20 21.52
N VAL A 43 -8.22 12.22 21.22
CA VAL A 43 -6.91 12.46 21.84
C VAL A 43 -7.07 12.79 23.33
N LEU A 44 -8.23 13.32 23.74
CA LEU A 44 -8.53 13.65 25.13
C LEU A 44 -8.77 12.41 26.01
N GLU A 45 -9.08 11.25 25.43
CA GLU A 45 -9.38 10.00 26.14
C GLU A 45 -8.11 9.19 26.49
N GLY A 46 -6.93 9.67 26.09
CA GLY A 46 -5.64 9.04 26.36
C GLY A 46 -4.82 8.78 25.11
N PRO A 47 -3.99 7.73 25.08
CA PRO A 47 -3.22 7.37 23.88
C PRO A 47 -4.16 7.16 22.69
N GLN A 48 -3.86 7.81 21.56
CA GLN A 48 -4.66 7.70 20.35
C GLN A 48 -4.69 6.24 19.87
N LYS A 49 -5.90 5.71 19.71
CA LYS A 49 -6.15 4.35 19.20
C LYS A 49 -7.01 4.41 17.95
N THR A 50 -6.74 3.54 17.00
CA THR A 50 -7.63 3.36 15.85
C THR A 50 -8.29 1.99 15.92
N TYR A 51 -9.62 1.97 15.96
CA TYR A 51 -10.44 0.77 16.00
C TYR A 51 -10.90 0.40 14.59
N ILE A 52 -10.74 -0.87 14.24
CA ILE A 52 -11.24 -1.48 13.01
C ILE A 52 -12.36 -2.44 13.41
N LYS A 53 -13.61 -2.07 13.13
CA LYS A 53 -14.81 -2.81 13.52
C LYS A 53 -15.41 -3.54 12.32
N CYS A 54 -15.91 -4.76 12.50
CA CYS A 54 -16.70 -5.42 11.47
C CYS A 54 -18.01 -4.63 11.25
N SER A 55 -18.31 -4.25 10.00
CA SER A 55 -19.50 -3.44 9.70
C SER A 55 -20.80 -4.19 9.97
N LYS A 56 -20.81 -5.53 9.91
CA LYS A 56 -22.01 -6.36 10.12
C LYS A 56 -22.31 -6.55 11.60
N THR A 57 -21.28 -6.78 12.42
CA THR A 57 -21.44 -7.13 13.84
C THR A 57 -21.17 -5.96 14.79
N GLY A 58 -20.50 -4.90 14.34
CA GLY A 58 -20.01 -3.80 15.18
C GLY A 58 -18.84 -4.19 16.10
N GLU A 59 -18.44 -5.46 16.10
CA GLU A 59 -17.35 -5.99 16.92
C GLU A 59 -16.00 -5.43 16.47
N ILE A 60 -15.15 -5.06 17.42
CA ILE A 60 -13.77 -4.66 17.15
C ILE A 60 -12.98 -5.89 16.71
N LYS A 61 -12.55 -5.92 15.46
CA LYS A 61 -11.67 -6.98 14.93
C LYS A 61 -10.21 -6.67 15.19
N TRP A 62 -9.82 -5.40 15.02
CA TRP A 62 -8.47 -4.96 15.32
C TRP A 62 -8.44 -3.60 16.04
N CYS A 63 -7.43 -3.42 16.88
CA CYS A 63 -7.10 -2.15 17.52
C CYS A 63 -5.65 -1.79 17.20
N LYS A 64 -5.45 -0.65 16.54
CA LYS A 64 -4.15 -0.10 16.22
C LYS A 64 -3.70 0.86 17.32
N THR A 65 -2.49 0.66 17.83
CA THR A 65 -1.78 1.55 18.76
C THR A 65 -0.48 2.02 18.13
N ARG A 66 -0.01 3.21 18.50
CA ARG A 66 1.24 3.79 18.01
C ARG A 66 2.25 3.93 19.14
N THR A 67 3.47 3.44 18.90
CA THR A 67 4.62 3.61 19.76
C THR A 67 5.71 4.35 18.99
N LEU A 68 6.20 5.45 19.58
CA LEU A 68 7.29 6.24 19.01
C LEU A 68 8.60 5.85 19.70
N THR A 69 9.58 5.41 18.91
CA THR A 69 10.96 5.18 19.38
C THR A 69 11.88 6.27 18.82
N LEU A 70 13.17 6.22 19.18
CA LEU A 70 14.17 7.19 18.71
C LEU A 70 14.37 7.15 17.19
N HIS A 71 14.30 5.95 16.59
CA HIS A 71 14.64 5.72 15.19
C HIS A 71 13.48 5.21 14.34
N GLU A 72 12.38 4.81 14.97
CA GLU A 72 11.28 4.14 14.30
C GLU A 72 9.92 4.49 14.95
N VAL A 73 8.92 4.68 14.10
CA VAL A 73 7.51 4.65 14.46
C VAL A 73 7.01 3.23 14.27
N ILE A 74 6.48 2.65 15.35
CA ILE A 74 5.95 1.29 15.35
C ILE A 74 4.45 1.38 15.60
N ASP A 75 3.66 0.99 14.61
CA ASP A 75 2.23 0.83 14.76
C ASP A 75 1.89 -0.65 14.97
N GLU A 76 1.21 -0.96 16.06
CA GLU A 76 0.86 -2.32 16.47
C GLU A 76 -0.63 -2.56 16.26
N LEU A 77 -0.98 -3.61 15.52
CA LEU A 77 -2.35 -4.00 15.23
C LEU A 77 -2.71 -5.25 16.04
N HIS A 78 -3.54 -5.07 17.06
CA HIS A 78 -3.96 -6.11 17.99
C HIS A 78 -5.31 -6.73 17.58
N ALA A 79 -5.39 -8.05 17.53
CA ALA A 79 -6.64 -8.79 17.43
C ALA A 79 -7.05 -9.27 18.83
N GLY A 80 -7.94 -8.52 19.50
CA GLY A 80 -8.20 -8.74 20.93
C GLY A 80 -6.98 -8.38 21.77
N SER A 81 -6.45 -9.35 22.52
CA SER A 81 -5.22 -9.20 23.32
C SER A 81 -3.95 -9.63 22.60
N GLU A 82 -4.06 -10.20 21.40
CA GLU A 82 -2.92 -10.74 20.66
C GLU A 82 -2.41 -9.73 19.63
N LEU A 83 -1.09 -9.56 19.56
CA LEU A 83 -0.46 -8.78 18.49
C LEU A 83 -0.56 -9.57 17.19
N ALA A 84 -1.31 -9.06 16.20
CA ALA A 84 -1.48 -9.73 14.92
C ALA A 84 -0.46 -9.22 13.89
N TYR A 85 -0.25 -7.90 13.83
CA TYR A 85 0.65 -7.26 12.88
C TYR A 85 1.41 -6.10 13.53
N SER A 86 2.64 -5.84 13.08
CA SER A 86 3.36 -4.60 13.38
C SER A 86 3.80 -3.92 12.09
N ILE A 87 3.67 -2.60 12.06
CA ILE A 87 4.02 -1.73 10.94
C ILE A 87 5.16 -0.83 11.41
N HIS A 88 6.31 -1.00 10.77
CA HIS A 88 7.58 -0.42 11.14
C HIS A 88 7.97 0.64 10.11
N ARG A 89 8.19 1.87 10.58
CA ARG A 89 8.50 3.02 9.72
C ARG A 89 9.65 3.82 10.32
N PRO A 90 10.79 3.99 9.62
CA PRO A 90 11.91 4.73 10.17
C PRO A 90 11.53 6.21 10.31
N THR A 91 12.03 6.88 11.35
CA THR A 91 11.88 8.35 11.47
C THR A 91 12.64 9.10 10.37
N ARG A 92 13.59 8.41 9.71
CA ARG A 92 14.32 8.86 8.53
C ARG A 92 14.45 7.72 7.53
N GLY A 93 13.82 7.85 6.36
CA GLY A 93 13.86 6.83 5.32
C GLY A 93 12.55 6.78 4.53
N TRP A 94 12.40 5.77 3.68
CA TRP A 94 11.27 5.65 2.74
C TRP A 94 10.62 4.26 2.72
N TYR A 95 11.09 3.32 3.54
CA TYR A 95 10.50 1.99 3.60
C TYR A 95 9.41 1.93 4.68
N ILE A 96 8.41 1.10 4.45
CA ILE A 96 7.46 0.69 5.48
C ILE A 96 7.50 -0.82 5.53
N ARG A 97 7.62 -1.42 6.71
CA ARG A 97 7.68 -2.88 6.85
C ARG A 97 6.48 -3.36 7.64
N VAL A 98 5.73 -4.30 7.07
CA VAL A 98 4.61 -4.97 7.74
C VAL A 98 5.06 -6.36 8.14
N ARG A 99 4.99 -6.67 9.44
CA ARG A 99 5.31 -7.98 10.00
C ARG A 99 4.04 -8.63 10.53
N SER A 100 3.80 -9.88 10.15
CA SER A 100 2.80 -10.75 10.78
C SER A 100 3.41 -11.46 11.97
N HIS A 101 2.68 -11.49 13.08
CA HIS A 101 3.03 -12.21 14.30
C HIS A 101 2.27 -13.53 14.43
N ALA A 102 1.29 -13.78 13.55
CA ALA A 102 0.69 -15.09 13.39
C ALA A 102 1.68 -16.05 12.69
N LYS A 103 1.54 -17.36 12.95
CA LYS A 103 2.34 -18.37 12.24
C LYS A 103 1.65 -18.72 10.90
N PRO A 104 2.36 -18.71 9.76
CA PRO A 104 3.79 -18.43 9.58
C PRO A 104 4.12 -16.93 9.66
N LEU A 105 5.29 -16.61 10.22
CA LEU A 105 5.80 -15.23 10.25
C LEU A 105 6.03 -14.76 8.82
N LEU A 106 5.31 -13.71 8.43
CA LEU A 106 5.42 -13.07 7.13
C LEU A 106 5.96 -11.66 7.34
N VAL A 107 7.02 -11.30 6.60
CA VAL A 107 7.56 -9.94 6.58
C VAL A 107 7.45 -9.43 5.16
N THR A 108 6.78 -8.31 5.00
CA THR A 108 6.56 -7.66 3.69
C THR A 108 7.05 -6.23 3.78
N ASP A 109 7.91 -5.84 2.84
CA ASP A 109 8.38 -4.45 2.71
C ASP A 109 7.55 -3.72 1.64
N LEU A 110 7.17 -2.49 1.97
CA LEU A 110 6.53 -1.52 1.09
C LEU A 110 7.61 -0.61 0.55
N ILE A 111 7.66 -0.53 -0.77
CA ILE A 111 8.65 0.26 -1.49
C ILE A 111 7.88 1.17 -2.45
N PRO A 112 8.12 2.50 -2.44
CA PRO A 112 7.65 3.37 -3.50
C PRO A 112 8.10 2.81 -4.84
N ASP A 113 7.18 2.69 -5.79
CA ASP A 113 7.49 2.06 -7.07
C ASP A 113 8.50 2.93 -7.86
N PRO A 114 9.72 2.42 -8.12
CA PRO A 114 10.71 3.18 -8.87
C PRO A 114 10.35 3.38 -10.35
N LEU A 115 9.35 2.65 -10.86
CA LEU A 115 8.92 2.67 -12.26
C LEU A 115 7.73 3.59 -12.51
N VAL A 116 7.16 4.22 -11.48
CA VAL A 116 6.06 5.16 -11.69
C VAL A 116 6.62 6.41 -12.37
N ASP A 117 6.03 6.73 -13.51
CA ASP A 117 6.35 7.94 -14.27
C ASP A 117 6.04 9.18 -13.43
N THR A 118 7.09 9.80 -12.88
CA THR A 118 7.02 11.03 -12.08
C THR A 118 6.41 12.21 -12.85
N ALA A 119 6.18 12.09 -14.16
CA ALA A 119 5.44 13.09 -14.92
C ALA A 119 3.94 13.13 -14.56
N GLN A 120 3.39 12.07 -13.97
CA GLN A 120 2.02 12.06 -13.46
C GLN A 120 1.97 12.72 -12.07
N PRO A 121 1.08 13.69 -11.81
CA PRO A 121 1.03 14.40 -10.53
C PRO A 121 0.70 13.50 -9.33
N ASP A 122 0.09 12.33 -9.56
CA ASP A 122 -0.25 11.37 -8.51
C ASP A 122 0.74 10.19 -8.40
N ALA A 123 1.80 10.21 -9.22
CA ALA A 123 2.83 9.16 -9.28
C ALA A 123 3.42 8.83 -7.92
N ASP A 124 3.78 9.89 -7.19
CA ASP A 124 4.48 9.82 -5.91
C ASP A 124 3.60 9.24 -4.78
N SER A 125 2.32 8.99 -5.06
CA SER A 125 1.38 8.37 -4.14
C SER A 125 1.38 6.85 -4.23
N ILE A 126 1.89 6.27 -5.31
CA ILE A 126 1.72 4.85 -5.58
C ILE A 126 2.75 4.05 -4.77
N LEU A 127 2.28 3.09 -3.96
CA LEU A 127 3.13 2.14 -3.26
C LEU A 127 2.96 0.73 -3.81
N MET A 128 4.08 0.04 -3.99
CA MET A 128 4.11 -1.37 -4.36
C MET A 128 4.51 -2.25 -3.18
N PHE A 129 3.89 -3.43 -3.11
CA PHE A 129 4.18 -4.44 -2.12
C PHE A 129 4.48 -5.73 -2.86
N ASN A 130 5.56 -6.37 -2.44
CA ASN A 130 5.93 -7.68 -2.96
C ASN A 130 5.69 -8.71 -1.86
N MET A 131 4.63 -9.48 -2.02
CA MET A 131 4.33 -10.58 -1.13
C MET A 131 4.87 -11.88 -1.71
N SER A 132 5.67 -12.60 -0.94
CA SER A 132 6.04 -13.97 -1.31
C SER A 132 4.82 -14.85 -1.10
N VAL A 133 4.26 -15.39 -2.19
CA VAL A 133 3.15 -16.34 -2.06
C VAL A 133 3.76 -17.66 -1.64
N VAL A 134 3.50 -18.07 -0.39
CA VAL A 134 3.72 -19.46 0.00
C VAL A 134 2.68 -20.27 -0.76
N GLY A 135 3.03 -20.73 -1.96
CA GLY A 135 2.13 -21.50 -2.80
C GLY A 135 1.52 -22.64 -1.98
N PRO A 136 0.24 -23.00 -2.20
CA PRO A 136 -0.37 -24.14 -1.55
C PRO A 136 0.53 -25.33 -1.81
N LYS A 137 1.15 -25.85 -0.75
CA LYS A 137 2.16 -26.90 -0.83
C LYS A 137 1.63 -28.03 -1.71
N GLY A 138 2.06 -28.05 -2.97
CA GLY A 138 2.06 -29.29 -3.74
C GLY A 138 2.77 -30.31 -2.86
N LYS A 139 2.25 -31.54 -2.82
CA LYS A 139 2.75 -32.66 -1.99
C LYS A 139 4.19 -33.04 -2.37
N GLU A 140 5.13 -32.13 -2.19
CA GLU A 140 6.54 -32.35 -2.40
C GLU A 140 7.04 -33.07 -1.15
N ARG A 141 7.43 -34.33 -1.37
CA ARG A 141 7.86 -35.28 -0.34
C ARG A 141 8.85 -34.60 0.61
N GLN A 142 8.34 -34.32 1.81
CA GLN A 142 9.09 -33.91 2.99
C GLN A 142 10.16 -34.97 3.27
N ARG A 143 11.38 -34.75 2.75
CA ARG A 143 12.57 -35.40 3.26
C ARG A 143 12.96 -34.62 4.51
N GLU A 144 12.63 -35.18 5.66
CA GLU A 144 13.05 -34.71 6.97
C GLU A 144 14.58 -34.59 7.01
N SER A 145 15.09 -33.39 6.78
CA SER A 145 16.44 -33.05 7.18
C SER A 145 16.33 -32.37 8.54
N ALA A 146 16.42 -33.18 9.59
CA ALA A 146 16.61 -32.72 10.96
C ALA A 146 17.95 -31.97 11.04
N GLY A 147 17.90 -30.65 10.96
CA GLY A 147 19.06 -29.78 11.02
C GLY A 147 18.71 -28.52 11.79
N SER A 148 18.95 -28.59 13.10
CA SER A 148 19.10 -27.49 14.06
C SER A 148 19.20 -26.08 13.44
N SER A 149 18.16 -25.26 13.64
CA SER A 149 18.27 -23.81 13.52
C SER A 149 18.14 -23.21 14.92
N SER A 150 19.28 -22.89 15.52
CA SER A 150 19.33 -22.08 16.74
C SER A 150 18.74 -20.71 16.45
N LEU A 151 17.64 -20.39 17.13
CA LEU A 151 17.14 -19.06 17.39
C LEU A 151 18.21 -18.27 18.16
N ALA A 152 19.11 -17.62 17.43
CA ALA A 152 19.91 -16.52 17.95
C ALA A 152 19.56 -15.30 17.09
N GLU A 153 18.60 -14.51 17.59
CA GLU A 153 18.77 -13.08 17.81
C GLU A 153 19.93 -12.43 17.02
N GLN A 154 19.76 -12.33 15.70
CA GLN A 154 20.50 -11.37 14.88
C GLN A 154 19.47 -10.39 14.32
N ASP A 155 19.08 -9.43 15.16
CA ASP A 155 18.62 -8.12 14.71
C ASP A 155 19.84 -7.35 14.16
N GLU A 156 20.45 -7.89 13.10
CA GLU A 156 21.46 -7.17 12.34
C GLU A 156 20.70 -6.33 11.31
N TYR A 157 20.41 -5.10 11.71
CA TYR A 157 19.73 -4.06 10.95
C TYR A 157 20.40 -3.83 9.59
N SER A 158 20.06 -4.65 8.60
CA SER A 158 20.39 -4.39 7.21
C SER A 158 19.39 -3.36 6.70
N PHE A 159 19.77 -2.09 6.77
CA PHE A 159 19.08 -1.05 6.04
C PHE A 159 19.16 -1.39 4.54
N PRO A 160 18.05 -1.29 3.78
CA PRO A 160 18.15 -1.39 2.33
C PRO A 160 19.16 -0.34 1.84
N PRO A 161 19.97 -0.65 0.82
CA PRO A 161 20.94 0.30 0.29
C PRO A 161 20.24 1.62 0.00
N THR A 162 20.75 2.71 0.57
CA THR A 162 20.21 4.05 0.32
C THR A 162 20.22 4.27 -1.19
N PRO A 163 19.07 4.55 -1.83
CA PRO A 163 19.03 4.77 -3.26
C PRO A 163 19.90 6.00 -3.56
N PRO A 164 20.61 6.02 -4.69
CA PRO A 164 21.50 7.12 -5.04
C PRO A 164 20.72 8.43 -5.03
N ILE A 165 21.18 9.40 -4.23
CA ILE A 165 20.63 10.76 -4.19
C ILE A 165 20.80 11.34 -5.59
N ARG A 166 19.70 11.43 -6.35
CA ARG A 166 19.69 12.18 -7.60
C ARG A 166 19.75 13.65 -7.23
N SER A 167 20.95 14.23 -7.30
CA SER A 167 21.14 15.68 -7.24
C SER A 167 20.20 16.33 -8.25
N PRO A 168 19.41 17.34 -7.85
CA PRO A 168 18.52 18.01 -8.77
C PRO A 168 19.33 18.54 -9.97
N PRO A 169 18.77 18.51 -11.20
CA PRO A 169 19.45 19.04 -12.37
C PRO A 169 19.83 20.50 -12.11
N PRO A 170 21.03 20.95 -12.53
CA PRO A 170 21.47 22.32 -12.34
C PRO A 170 20.47 23.26 -13.01
N GLY A 171 19.61 23.88 -12.21
CA GLY A 171 18.70 24.92 -12.66
C GLY A 171 19.54 26.03 -13.28
N LYS A 172 19.23 26.39 -14.53
CA LYS A 172 19.82 27.55 -15.20
C LYS A 172 19.46 28.79 -14.38
N ARG A 173 20.38 29.22 -13.50
CA ARG A 173 20.29 30.51 -12.81
C ARG A 173 20.33 31.60 -13.85
N GLN A 174 19.19 32.26 -14.02
CA GLN A 174 19.08 33.53 -14.71
C GLN A 174 19.93 34.54 -13.90
N THR A 175 21.03 34.98 -14.50
CA THR A 175 21.88 36.03 -13.98
C THR A 175 21.17 37.36 -14.14
N ASP A 176 20.55 37.85 -13.08
CA ASP A 176 20.28 39.28 -12.95
C ASP A 176 21.16 39.88 -11.86
N SER A 177 21.87 40.90 -12.30
CA SER A 177 22.99 41.57 -11.66
C SER A 177 22.46 42.63 -10.68
N ALA A 178 22.77 42.51 -9.39
CA ALA A 178 22.76 43.65 -8.49
C ALA A 178 23.74 43.42 -7.32
N LYS A 179 24.79 44.24 -7.32
CA LYS A 179 25.74 44.46 -6.23
C LYS A 179 25.00 44.69 -4.89
N SER A 180 25.42 44.00 -3.84
CA SER A 180 25.50 44.61 -2.51
C SER A 180 26.61 43.97 -1.70
N GLU A 181 27.39 44.84 -1.09
CA GLU A 181 28.66 44.62 -0.42
C GLU A 181 28.50 44.00 0.98
N LEU A 182 29.52 43.22 1.35
CA LEU A 182 30.20 43.14 2.66
C LEU A 182 29.34 42.94 3.92
N LEU A 183 29.55 41.82 4.61
CA LEU A 183 30.01 41.77 6.01
C LEU A 183 30.13 40.31 6.52
N SER A 184 31.39 39.89 6.67
CA SER A 184 32.00 39.16 7.79
C SER A 184 31.47 37.79 8.28
N GLU A 185 32.31 36.78 8.07
CA GLU A 185 32.41 35.51 8.82
C GLU A 185 32.73 35.73 10.31
N PRO A 186 32.38 34.75 11.16
CA PRO A 186 33.40 34.24 12.08
C PRO A 186 33.48 32.70 12.14
N SER A 187 34.67 32.21 11.81
CA SER A 187 35.53 31.30 12.59
C SER A 187 34.90 30.10 13.32
N SER A 188 35.19 28.92 12.79
CA SER A 188 35.18 27.64 13.52
C SER A 188 36.28 27.58 14.58
N PRO A 189 36.05 26.87 15.71
CA PRO A 189 37.14 26.26 16.46
C PRO A 189 37.17 24.74 16.25
N THR A 190 38.24 24.31 15.60
CA THR A 190 38.79 22.96 15.60
C THR A 190 39.30 22.60 16.99
N THR A 191 38.85 21.49 17.57
CA THR A 191 39.58 20.81 18.65
C THR A 191 39.63 19.32 18.35
N ALA A 192 40.79 18.90 17.82
CA ALA A 192 41.24 17.53 17.78
C ALA A 192 42.13 17.30 19.00
N LEU A 193 41.87 16.26 19.80
CA LEU A 193 42.84 15.57 20.67
C LEU A 193 42.11 14.47 21.48
N HIS A 194 42.11 13.23 20.98
CA HIS A 194 42.34 12.08 21.84
C HIS A 194 42.97 10.95 21.03
N THR A 195 44.29 10.86 21.18
CA THR A 195 45.11 9.69 20.87
C THR A 195 44.79 8.57 21.86
N ASP A 196 44.38 7.40 21.35
CA ASP A 196 44.49 6.14 22.09
C ASP A 196 45.24 5.13 21.20
N PRO A 197 46.46 4.68 21.56
CA PRO A 197 47.25 3.79 20.74
C PRO A 197 47.12 2.32 21.20
N LEU A 198 47.04 1.43 20.19
CA LEU A 198 47.41 0.01 20.21
C LEU A 198 46.39 -1.01 20.76
N ARG A 199 45.46 -1.40 19.88
CA ARG A 199 44.99 -2.79 19.83
C ARG A 199 44.95 -3.26 18.38
N SER A 200 45.85 -4.20 18.05
CA SER A 200 45.93 -4.81 16.73
C SER A 200 44.62 -5.53 16.38
N PRO A 201 43.99 -5.28 15.22
CA PRO A 201 42.92 -6.14 14.72
C PRO A 201 43.54 -7.44 14.21
N ASP A 202 43.03 -8.58 14.71
CA ASP A 202 43.28 -9.89 14.10
C ASP A 202 42.88 -9.87 12.61
N PRO A 203 43.59 -10.61 11.73
CA PRO A 203 43.25 -10.67 10.33
C PRO A 203 41.84 -11.27 10.13
N PRO A 204 40.99 -10.67 9.28
CA PRO A 204 39.64 -11.18 9.04
C PRO A 204 39.71 -12.58 8.44
N ARG A 205 39.12 -13.55 9.15
CA ARG A 205 38.89 -14.91 8.67
C ARG A 205 38.11 -14.83 7.34
N PRO A 206 38.57 -15.48 6.26
CA PRO A 206 37.87 -15.42 4.98
C PRO A 206 36.44 -15.95 5.13
N PRO A 207 35.43 -15.27 4.57
CA PRO A 207 34.05 -15.69 4.69
C PRO A 207 33.90 -17.08 4.06
N ALA A 208 33.35 -18.01 4.83
CA ALA A 208 32.93 -19.30 4.32
C ALA A 208 32.01 -19.06 3.12
N LYS A 209 32.39 -19.57 1.94
CA LYS A 209 31.56 -19.55 0.75
C LYS A 209 30.33 -20.42 1.04
N LEU A 210 29.27 -19.77 1.54
CA LEU A 210 27.95 -20.34 1.58
C LEU A 210 27.52 -20.52 0.13
N ASP A 211 27.43 -21.78 -0.31
CA ASP A 211 26.84 -22.16 -1.57
C ASP A 211 25.43 -21.56 -1.66
N SER A 212 25.31 -20.44 -2.36
CA SER A 212 24.04 -19.84 -2.76
C SER A 212 23.41 -20.73 -3.82
N ARG A 213 22.92 -21.89 -3.37
CA ARG A 213 22.06 -22.77 -4.15
C ARG A 213 20.91 -21.93 -4.66
N ALA A 214 20.92 -21.65 -5.96
CA ALA A 214 19.93 -20.83 -6.64
C ALA A 214 18.52 -21.38 -6.37
N LEU A 215 17.84 -20.83 -5.38
CA LEU A 215 16.41 -21.00 -5.23
C LEU A 215 15.78 -20.39 -6.49
N GLY A 216 15.02 -21.20 -7.22
CA GLY A 216 14.26 -20.71 -8.35
C GLY A 216 13.36 -19.53 -7.95
N PRO A 217 12.99 -18.67 -8.90
CA PRO A 217 12.16 -17.50 -8.63
C PRO A 217 10.86 -17.95 -7.95
N GLN A 218 10.68 -17.58 -6.68
CA GLN A 218 9.44 -17.84 -5.97
C GLN A 218 8.34 -16.95 -6.57
N PRO A 219 7.10 -17.45 -6.71
CA PRO A 219 6.00 -16.62 -7.17
C PRO A 219 5.78 -15.46 -6.19
N THR A 220 6.00 -14.24 -6.68
CA THR A 220 5.75 -13.01 -5.93
C THR A 220 4.44 -12.39 -6.41
N LEU A 221 3.56 -12.11 -5.46
CA LEU A 221 2.34 -11.35 -5.69
C LEU A 221 2.65 -9.88 -5.49
N ASN A 222 2.46 -9.09 -6.56
CA ASN A 222 2.71 -7.66 -6.54
C ASN A 222 1.38 -6.96 -6.24
N LEU A 223 1.29 -6.30 -5.09
CA LEU A 223 0.16 -5.43 -4.78
C LEU A 223 0.52 -3.97 -5.09
N VAL A 224 -0.43 -3.23 -5.62
CA VAL A 224 -0.28 -1.82 -5.97
C VAL A 224 -1.37 -1.03 -5.26
N PHE A 225 -0.96 -0.08 -4.42
CA PHE A 225 -1.86 0.93 -3.88
C PHE A 225 -1.86 2.14 -4.79
N ALA A 226 -3.05 2.60 -5.15
CA ALA A 226 -3.24 3.83 -5.91
C ALA A 226 -4.34 4.68 -5.25
N PRO A 227 -4.14 6.00 -5.11
CA PRO A 227 -5.21 6.89 -4.70
C PRO A 227 -6.40 6.74 -5.65
N ALA A 228 -7.60 6.83 -5.09
CA ALA A 228 -8.79 6.98 -5.90
C ALA A 228 -8.70 8.35 -6.59
N PRO A 229 -9.02 8.44 -7.89
CA PRO A 229 -9.07 9.72 -8.56
C PRO A 229 -10.04 10.62 -7.78
N ALA A 230 -9.59 11.84 -7.46
CA ALA A 230 -10.45 12.80 -6.79
C ALA A 230 -11.77 12.88 -7.55
N PRO A 231 -12.93 12.73 -6.89
CA PRO A 231 -14.20 12.85 -7.57
C PRO A 231 -14.17 14.18 -8.31
N LYS A 232 -14.43 14.14 -9.62
CA LYS A 232 -14.55 15.35 -10.44
C LYS A 232 -15.71 16.13 -9.85
N VAL A 233 -15.43 16.98 -8.87
CA VAL A 233 -16.42 17.86 -8.28
C VAL A 233 -16.93 18.65 -9.47
N PRO A 234 -18.22 18.50 -9.86
CA PRO A 234 -18.76 19.36 -10.90
C PRO A 234 -18.46 20.78 -10.44
N PRO A 235 -17.93 21.66 -11.30
CA PRO A 235 -17.53 23.01 -10.91
C PRO A 235 -18.75 23.71 -10.29
N ASN A 236 -18.86 23.61 -8.96
CA ASN A 236 -20.11 23.89 -8.29
C ASN A 236 -20.24 25.40 -8.12
N PRO A 237 -21.48 25.89 -8.06
CA PRO A 237 -21.83 27.27 -8.39
C PRO A 237 -21.15 28.23 -7.43
N SER A 238 -20.77 29.38 -7.99
CA SER A 238 -20.19 30.53 -7.32
C SER A 238 -20.90 30.91 -6.03
N PHE A 239 -20.54 30.29 -4.91
CA PHE A 239 -20.73 30.89 -3.59
C PHE A 239 -19.87 32.15 -3.57
N SER A 240 -20.53 33.30 -3.40
CA SER A 240 -19.98 34.65 -3.52
C SER A 240 -18.62 34.79 -2.84
N ARG A 241 -17.58 34.82 -3.67
CA ARG A 241 -16.15 34.92 -3.35
C ARG A 241 -15.71 36.29 -2.81
N ALA A 242 -16.63 37.12 -2.32
CA ALA A 242 -16.40 38.56 -2.25
C ALA A 242 -15.67 39.08 -0.99
N PHE A 243 -15.44 38.28 0.06
CA PHE A 243 -14.96 38.85 1.34
C PHE A 243 -13.83 38.13 2.08
N ALA A 244 -13.29 37.02 1.57
CA ALA A 244 -12.17 36.35 2.24
C ALA A 244 -10.83 36.77 1.60
N SER A 245 -10.08 37.63 2.31
CA SER A 245 -8.67 37.93 1.98
C SER A 245 -7.86 36.63 1.89
N GLY A 246 -6.84 36.59 1.02
CA GLY A 246 -6.13 35.37 0.61
C GLY A 246 -5.59 34.49 1.76
N LEU A 247 -5.33 35.09 2.94
CA LEU A 247 -4.86 34.39 4.13
C LEU A 247 -5.97 33.52 4.77
N PHE A 248 -7.22 34.01 4.82
CA PHE A 248 -8.34 33.21 5.32
C PHE A 248 -8.70 32.07 4.37
N ARG A 249 -8.35 32.18 3.08
CA ARG A 249 -8.68 31.15 2.08
C ARG A 249 -7.85 29.88 2.26
N ALA A 250 -6.56 30.00 2.56
CA ALA A 250 -5.69 28.85 2.83
C ALA A 250 -6.04 28.15 4.15
N VAL A 251 -6.36 28.95 5.17
CA VAL A 251 -6.76 28.47 6.50
C VAL A 251 -8.15 27.83 6.45
N THR A 252 -9.10 28.39 5.70
CA THR A 252 -10.45 27.81 5.59
C THR A 252 -10.49 26.54 4.76
N SER A 253 -9.71 26.42 3.67
CA SER A 253 -9.71 25.20 2.86
C SER A 253 -9.06 24.00 3.57
N THR A 254 -8.10 24.25 4.46
CA THR A 254 -7.42 23.19 5.22
C THR A 254 -8.17 22.83 6.51
N ILE A 255 -8.79 23.80 7.19
CA ILE A 255 -9.55 23.56 8.42
C ILE A 255 -10.95 22.99 8.14
N PHE A 256 -11.61 23.42 7.06
CA PHE A 256 -13.03 23.10 6.82
C PHE A 256 -13.27 22.08 5.73
N SER A 257 -12.25 21.39 5.22
CA SER A 257 -12.42 20.26 4.30
C SER A 257 -11.13 19.44 4.27
N PRO A 258 -10.92 18.54 5.25
CA PRO A 258 -9.81 17.60 5.18
C PRO A 258 -9.83 16.90 3.82
N PRO A 259 -8.68 16.75 3.14
CA PRO A 259 -8.63 16.02 1.88
C PRO A 259 -9.16 14.61 2.13
N ARG A 260 -10.28 14.27 1.49
CA ARG A 260 -10.86 12.93 1.57
C ARG A 260 -9.89 11.95 0.91
N ARG A 261 -9.36 11.01 1.70
CA ARG A 261 -8.41 10.02 1.21
C ARG A 261 -9.14 8.75 0.82
N SER A 262 -9.43 8.55 -0.45
CA SER A 262 -9.88 7.24 -0.93
C SER A 262 -8.77 6.58 -1.72
N PHE A 263 -8.65 5.26 -1.64
CA PHE A 263 -7.67 4.50 -2.41
C PHE A 263 -8.14 3.08 -2.69
N SER A 264 -7.47 2.45 -3.63
CA SER A 264 -7.66 1.04 -3.93
C SER A 264 -6.34 0.29 -3.92
N LEU A 265 -6.42 -0.95 -3.48
CA LEU A 265 -5.37 -1.94 -3.58
C LEU A 265 -5.71 -2.90 -4.71
N SER A 266 -4.80 -3.05 -5.65
CA SER A 266 -4.96 -3.99 -6.76
C SER A 266 -3.82 -5.00 -6.80
N VAL A 267 -4.15 -6.25 -7.13
CA VAL A 267 -3.16 -7.30 -7.39
C VAL A 267 -2.76 -7.25 -8.85
N ARG A 268 -1.46 -7.24 -9.09
CA ARG A 268 -0.89 -7.54 -10.40
C ARG A 268 -0.44 -9.00 -10.40
N SER A 269 -1.26 -9.85 -10.99
CA SER A 269 -0.84 -11.23 -11.29
C SER A 269 0.28 -11.17 -12.34
N SER A 270 1.50 -11.56 -11.96
CA SER A 270 2.54 -11.80 -12.96
C SER A 270 2.15 -13.05 -13.71
N GLY A 271 1.42 -12.88 -14.83
CA GLY A 271 1.00 -13.99 -15.69
C GLY A 271 2.20 -14.86 -16.03
N GLY A 272 2.30 -16.00 -15.36
CA GLY A 272 3.33 -17.00 -15.58
C GLY A 272 2.95 -17.84 -16.77
N ASP A 273 3.01 -17.27 -17.98
CA ASP A 273 2.98 -18.04 -19.22
C ASP A 273 4.11 -17.57 -20.13
N ALA A 274 5.30 -18.07 -19.79
CA ALA A 274 6.44 -18.14 -20.67
C ALA A 274 6.17 -19.16 -21.80
N ALA A 275 5.29 -18.85 -22.75
CA ALA A 275 5.12 -19.64 -23.98
C ALA A 275 4.37 -18.88 -25.10
N ALA A 276 4.92 -17.78 -25.61
CA ALA A 276 4.49 -17.27 -26.92
C ALA A 276 5.64 -16.54 -27.64
N THR A 277 6.30 -17.27 -28.52
CA THR A 277 7.48 -16.92 -29.30
C THR A 277 7.18 -16.01 -30.50
N THR A 278 6.38 -14.94 -30.34
CA THR A 278 6.10 -14.03 -31.45
C THR A 278 6.07 -12.56 -31.01
N PRO A 279 7.03 -11.72 -31.47
CA PRO A 279 7.02 -10.29 -31.24
C PRO A 279 6.03 -9.62 -32.21
N ALA A 280 4.76 -9.57 -31.85
CA ALA A 280 3.80 -8.69 -32.54
C ALA A 280 3.86 -7.31 -31.88
N LEU A 281 4.53 -6.36 -32.54
CA LEU A 281 4.34 -4.93 -32.28
C LEU A 281 2.89 -4.59 -32.61
N GLU A 282 2.03 -4.44 -31.61
CA GLU A 282 0.91 -3.48 -31.58
C GLU A 282 0.01 -3.79 -30.38
N SER A 283 -0.20 -2.78 -29.53
CA SER A 283 -0.98 -2.83 -28.27
C SER A 283 -0.52 -3.90 -27.26
N GLY A 284 0.47 -3.53 -26.44
CA GLY A 284 0.92 -4.39 -25.34
C GLY A 284 -0.26 -4.85 -24.45
N PRO A 285 -0.21 -6.08 -23.92
CA PRO A 285 -1.27 -6.61 -23.07
C PRO A 285 -1.49 -5.66 -21.89
N ARG A 286 -2.68 -5.07 -21.80
CA ARG A 286 -3.10 -4.32 -20.63
C ARG A 286 -3.21 -5.33 -19.50
N PHE A 287 -2.26 -5.33 -18.57
CA PHE A 287 -2.35 -6.14 -17.37
C PHE A 287 -3.66 -5.77 -16.66
N GLU A 288 -4.53 -6.76 -16.48
CA GLU A 288 -5.76 -6.58 -15.74
C GLU A 288 -5.40 -6.54 -14.25
N LEU A 289 -5.51 -5.36 -13.66
CA LEU A 289 -5.34 -5.15 -12.23
C LEU A 289 -6.62 -5.56 -11.53
N GLU A 290 -6.58 -6.65 -10.78
CA GLU A 290 -7.73 -7.08 -10.00
C GLU A 290 -7.78 -6.30 -8.69
N ARG A 291 -8.89 -5.60 -8.44
CA ARG A 291 -9.05 -4.83 -7.20
C ARG A 291 -9.40 -5.74 -6.03
N VAL A 292 -8.62 -5.64 -4.97
CA VAL A 292 -8.71 -6.53 -3.81
C VAL A 292 -9.19 -5.83 -2.55
N LEU A 293 -8.85 -4.55 -2.38
CA LEU A 293 -9.30 -3.76 -1.25
C LEU A 293 -9.59 -2.33 -1.69
N GLU A 294 -10.61 -1.73 -1.10
CA GLU A 294 -10.95 -0.31 -1.24
C GLU A 294 -11.00 0.34 0.13
N TYR A 295 -10.53 1.58 0.19
CA TYR A 295 -10.74 2.44 1.34
C TYR A 295 -11.50 3.70 0.91
N GLU A 296 -12.53 4.02 1.66
CA GLU A 296 -13.30 5.25 1.52
C GLU A 296 -13.23 6.05 2.82
N ASP A 297 -12.73 7.28 2.72
CA ASP A 297 -12.72 8.21 3.84
C ASP A 297 -14.10 8.83 4.06
N THR A 298 -14.62 8.65 5.27
CA THR A 298 -15.91 9.18 5.71
C THR A 298 -15.77 10.21 6.82
N THR A 299 -14.55 10.73 7.04
CA THR A 299 -14.22 11.73 8.06
C THR A 299 -15.09 12.98 7.90
N PRO A 300 -15.88 13.35 8.94
CA PRO A 300 -16.66 14.56 8.94
C PRO A 300 -15.80 15.82 8.76
N VAL A 301 -16.41 16.86 8.18
CA VAL A 301 -15.80 18.13 7.77
C VAL A 301 -15.22 18.96 8.94
N PHE A 302 -15.41 18.52 10.18
CA PHE A 302 -14.96 19.21 11.41
C PHE A 302 -14.25 18.28 12.41
N SER A 303 -13.81 17.11 11.94
CA SER A 303 -13.08 16.17 12.78
C SER A 303 -11.63 16.62 12.94
N VAL A 304 -11.26 17.01 14.16
CA VAL A 304 -9.88 17.34 14.51
C VAL A 304 -9.20 16.06 14.99
N SER A 305 -8.09 15.67 14.34
CA SER A 305 -7.26 14.52 14.74
C SER A 305 -7.96 13.16 14.76
N GLN A 306 -9.15 13.05 14.17
CA GLN A 306 -9.89 11.80 14.04
C GLN A 306 -9.93 11.39 12.57
N ILE A 307 -9.67 10.11 12.33
CA ILE A 307 -9.85 9.50 11.02
C ILE A 307 -10.99 8.51 11.16
N THR A 308 -12.00 8.64 10.29
CA THR A 308 -13.05 7.64 10.12
C THR A 308 -13.17 7.24 8.67
N GLY A 309 -13.44 5.98 8.41
CA GLY A 309 -13.54 5.49 7.05
C GLY A 309 -14.08 4.09 6.98
N THR A 310 -14.13 3.57 5.78
CA THR A 310 -14.60 2.23 5.49
C THR A 310 -13.54 1.49 4.69
N ILE A 311 -13.13 0.32 5.16
CA ILE A 311 -12.27 -0.61 4.41
C ILE A 311 -13.17 -1.73 3.89
N THR A 312 -13.15 -1.94 2.58
CA THR A 312 -13.91 -2.99 1.90
C THR A 312 -12.93 -3.95 1.26
N VAL A 313 -12.89 -5.20 1.72
CA VAL A 313 -12.08 -6.26 1.14
C VAL A 313 -12.94 -7.01 0.13
N LEU A 314 -12.61 -6.85 -1.15
CA LEU A 314 -13.36 -7.37 -2.29
C LEU A 314 -12.99 -8.83 -2.60
N ASN A 315 -11.71 -9.19 -2.45
CA ASN A 315 -11.23 -10.54 -2.71
C ASN A 315 -10.17 -10.99 -1.71
N SER A 316 -10.57 -11.78 -0.71
CA SER A 316 -9.65 -12.37 0.28
C SER A 316 -8.82 -13.55 -0.26
N GLY A 317 -9.01 -13.98 -1.52
CA GLY A 317 -8.26 -15.08 -2.13
C GLY A 317 -6.75 -14.82 -2.30
N HIS A 318 -6.33 -13.55 -2.20
CA HIS A 318 -4.95 -13.12 -2.42
C HIS A 318 -4.13 -12.96 -1.13
N GLY A 319 -4.69 -13.23 0.04
CA GLY A 319 -3.98 -13.16 1.32
C GLY A 319 -4.88 -13.09 2.54
N ASP A 320 -4.28 -13.04 3.74
CA ASP A 320 -5.05 -12.85 4.97
C ASP A 320 -5.71 -11.46 4.99
N THR A 321 -6.99 -11.41 5.36
CA THR A 321 -7.75 -10.17 5.50
C THR A 321 -7.07 -9.21 6.47
N GLY A 322 -6.53 -9.71 7.58
CA GLY A 322 -5.80 -8.91 8.56
C GLY A 322 -4.55 -8.26 7.97
N LEU A 323 -3.80 -9.00 7.13
CA LEU A 323 -2.63 -8.46 6.43
C LEU A 323 -3.03 -7.36 5.44
N MET A 324 -4.09 -7.57 4.64
CA MET A 324 -4.60 -6.56 3.71
C MET A 324 -5.02 -5.27 4.44
N VAL A 325 -5.70 -5.43 5.59
CA VAL A 325 -6.06 -4.31 6.48
C VAL A 325 -4.80 -3.62 7.02
N ALA A 326 -3.80 -4.37 7.48
CA ALA A 326 -2.55 -3.78 7.98
C ALA A 326 -1.81 -2.99 6.88
N CYS A 327 -1.76 -3.52 5.65
CA CYS A 327 -1.20 -2.82 4.49
C CYS A 327 -1.99 -1.53 4.16
N ALA A 328 -3.32 -1.58 4.22
CA ALA A 328 -4.16 -0.39 4.03
C ALA A 328 -3.92 0.67 5.12
N MET A 329 -3.76 0.25 6.38
CA MET A 329 -3.42 1.16 7.49
C MET A 329 -2.03 1.78 7.33
N ALA A 330 -1.05 1.02 6.84
CA ALA A 330 0.28 1.52 6.53
C ALA A 330 0.25 2.56 5.41
N TYR A 331 -0.53 2.30 4.35
CA TYR A 331 -0.70 3.22 3.24
C TYR A 331 -1.44 4.52 3.66
N LEU A 332 -2.41 4.43 4.56
CA LEU A 332 -3.06 5.60 5.14
C LEU A 332 -2.09 6.54 5.86
N ASP A 333 -1.18 5.97 6.67
CA ASP A 333 -0.15 6.76 7.35
C ASP A 333 0.82 7.39 6.35
N PHE A 334 1.23 6.63 5.32
CA PHE A 334 2.08 7.15 4.25
C PHE A 334 1.47 8.38 3.58
N LEU A 335 0.19 8.30 3.19
CA LEU A 335 -0.51 9.45 2.60
C LEU A 335 -0.56 10.64 3.57
N ALA A 336 -0.77 10.37 4.86
CA ALA A 336 -0.79 11.41 5.89
C ALA A 336 0.53 12.16 6.02
N GLU A 337 1.64 11.42 6.05
CA GLU A 337 2.98 11.99 6.17
C GLU A 337 3.40 12.75 4.92
N ARG A 338 3.11 12.18 3.76
CA ARG A 338 3.37 12.84 2.47
C ARG A 338 2.64 14.17 2.37
N ASP A 339 1.34 14.20 2.69
CA ASP A 339 0.57 15.44 2.65
C ASP A 339 1.14 16.48 3.63
N GLY A 340 1.59 16.05 4.81
CA GLY A 340 2.28 16.90 5.78
C GLY A 340 3.60 17.47 5.24
N TYR A 341 4.39 16.65 4.55
CA TYR A 341 5.63 17.08 3.90
C TYR A 341 5.35 18.11 2.80
N ILE A 342 4.38 17.85 1.90
CA ILE A 342 3.99 18.77 0.83
C ILE A 342 3.50 20.11 1.41
N ALA A 343 2.68 20.08 2.46
CA ALA A 343 2.21 21.28 3.14
C ALA A 343 3.38 22.10 3.72
N SER A 344 4.35 21.44 4.35
CA SER A 344 5.53 22.11 4.90
C SER A 344 6.45 22.71 3.82
N ALA A 345 6.64 22.00 2.70
CA ALA A 345 7.49 22.44 1.60
C ALA A 345 6.92 23.66 0.86
N ASN A 346 5.60 23.80 0.83
CA ASN A 346 4.91 24.92 0.20
C ASN A 346 4.78 26.15 1.11
N GLY A 347 5.42 26.15 2.29
CA GLY A 347 5.45 27.30 3.20
C GLY A 347 4.11 27.57 3.89
N GLY A 348 3.52 26.51 4.47
CA GLY A 348 2.27 26.57 5.24
C GLY A 348 2.22 27.63 6.34
#